data_AF-A0A7C7PC11-F1
#
_entry.id   AF-A0A7C7PC11-F1
#
_cell.length_a   1.000
_cell.length_b   1.000
_cell.length_c   1.000
_cell.angle_alpha   90.00
_cell.angle_beta   90.00
_cell.angle_gamma   90.00
#
_symmetry.space_group_name_H-M   'P 1'
#
loop_
_entity.id
_entity.type
_entity.pdbx_description
1 polymer ?
#
loop_
_entity_poly.entity_id
_entity_poly.type
_entity_poly.pdbx_seq_one_letter_code
_entity_poly.pdbx_strand_id
1 'polypeptide(L)'
;MVVILLGPPGAGKGTQAVRLIDSVGGEHISTGDLLREACRDGTDLGLEAQEFMDKGELVPDLLILDLIRDHLSTTDSETSIVFDGFPRTIAQAEGLDGVLLDVARGVSEVVVFEAP
;
A
#
# COMPACT_ATOMS: atom_id res chain seq x y z
N MET A 1 8.27 7.86 -9.04
CA MET A 1 7.25 7.13 -9.84
C MET A 1 6.33 6.36 -8.89
N VAL A 2 5.04 6.21 -9.18
CA VAL A 2 4.10 5.40 -8.38
C VAL A 2 3.34 4.44 -9.30
N VAL A 3 3.45 3.13 -9.06
CA VAL A 3 2.76 2.09 -9.83
C VAL A 3 1.83 1.30 -8.91
N ILE A 4 0.64 0.98 -9.39
CA ILE A 4 -0.33 0.15 -8.67
C ILE A 4 -0.50 -1.18 -9.40
N LEU A 5 -0.38 -2.30 -8.68
CA LEU A 5 -0.65 -3.63 -9.22
C LEU A 5 -1.99 -4.15 -8.69
N LEU A 6 -2.94 -4.33 -9.61
CA LEU A 6 -4.28 -4.88 -9.34
C LEU A 6 -4.43 -6.25 -9.95
N GLY A 7 -5.35 -7.06 -9.42
CA GLY A 7 -5.65 -8.39 -9.94
C GLY A 7 -5.98 -9.40 -8.84
N PRO A 8 -6.51 -10.58 -9.19
CA PRO A 8 -7.00 -11.55 -8.21
C PRO A 8 -5.85 -12.13 -7.36
N PRO A 9 -6.17 -12.72 -6.18
CA PRO A 9 -5.21 -13.52 -5.42
C PRO A 9 -4.60 -14.61 -6.29
N GLY A 10 -3.30 -14.87 -6.14
CA GLY A 10 -2.60 -15.90 -6.93
C GLY A 10 -2.17 -15.48 -8.35
N ALA A 11 -2.53 -14.29 -8.83
CA ALA A 11 -2.13 -13.80 -10.17
C ALA A 11 -0.62 -13.45 -10.30
N GLY A 12 0.16 -13.57 -9.22
CA GLY A 12 1.60 -13.33 -9.23
C GLY A 12 2.03 -11.86 -9.07
N LYS A 13 1.15 -10.97 -8.64
CA LYS A 13 1.43 -9.53 -8.42
C LYS A 13 2.66 -9.29 -7.56
N GLY A 14 2.68 -9.79 -6.32
CA GLY A 14 3.83 -9.62 -5.42
C GLY A 14 5.15 -10.13 -5.98
N THR A 15 5.13 -11.26 -6.73
CA THR A 15 6.33 -11.76 -7.42
C THR A 15 6.85 -10.76 -8.46
N GLN A 16 5.95 -10.11 -9.21
CA GLN A 16 6.36 -9.07 -10.17
C GLN A 16 6.71 -7.75 -9.49
N ALA A 17 6.05 -7.40 -8.38
CA ALA A 17 6.34 -6.20 -7.61
C ALA A 17 7.80 -6.19 -7.12
N VAL A 18 8.24 -7.30 -6.52
CA VAL A 18 9.62 -7.49 -6.06
C VAL A 18 10.60 -7.37 -7.23
N ARG A 19 10.36 -8.07 -8.34
CA ARG A 19 11.22 -8.00 -9.53
C ARG A 19 11.28 -6.61 -10.15
N LEU A 20 10.16 -5.88 -10.14
CA LEU A 20 10.10 -4.52 -10.65
C LEU A 20 10.98 -3.62 -9.80
N ILE A 21 10.79 -3.64 -8.47
CA ILE A 21 11.61 -2.84 -7.55
C ILE A 21 13.09 -3.22 -7.61
N ASP A 22 13.45 -4.50 -7.73
CA ASP A 22 14.84 -4.91 -7.93
C ASP A 22 15.48 -4.30 -9.20
N SER A 23 14.66 -4.04 -10.23
CA SER A 23 15.13 -3.51 -11.52
C SER A 23 15.19 -1.99 -11.58
N VAL A 24 14.21 -1.29 -11.00
CA VAL A 24 14.10 0.18 -11.06
C VAL A 24 14.58 0.88 -9.80
N GLY A 25 14.82 0.12 -8.73
CA GLY A 25 15.03 0.65 -7.38
C GLY A 25 13.74 1.22 -6.79
N GLY A 26 13.71 1.37 -5.46
CA GLY A 26 12.59 1.95 -4.75
C GLY A 26 11.98 0.99 -3.74
N GLU A 27 10.68 1.13 -3.52
CA GLU A 27 9.98 0.46 -2.44
C GLU A 27 8.71 -0.26 -2.90
N HIS A 28 8.54 -1.48 -2.40
CA HIS A 28 7.33 -2.27 -2.56
C HIS A 28 6.46 -2.08 -1.32
N ILE A 29 5.25 -1.55 -1.50
CA ILE A 29 4.28 -1.33 -0.43
C ILE A 29 3.15 -2.35 -0.55
N SER A 30 3.09 -3.26 0.41
CA SER A 30 1.93 -4.11 0.66
C SER A 30 1.24 -3.64 1.93
N THR A 31 -0.05 -3.30 1.85
CA THR A 31 -0.82 -2.84 3.02
C THR A 31 -0.85 -3.87 4.15
N GLY A 32 -0.83 -5.15 3.82
CA GLY A 32 -0.76 -6.22 4.81
C GLY A 32 0.57 -6.27 5.56
N ASP A 33 1.69 -6.02 4.87
CA ASP A 33 3.01 -5.97 5.51
C ASP A 33 3.16 -4.72 6.36
N LEU A 34 2.70 -3.57 5.83
CA LEU A 34 2.75 -2.29 6.51
C LEU A 34 1.91 -2.28 7.80
N LEU A 35 0.72 -2.90 7.76
CA LEU A 35 -0.09 -3.14 8.97
C LEU A 35 0.66 -4.02 9.98
N ARG A 36 1.21 -5.16 9.55
CA ARG A 36 1.94 -6.07 10.44
C ARG A 36 3.17 -5.41 11.07
N GLU A 37 3.86 -4.58 10.32
CA GLU A 37 5.00 -3.80 10.80
C GLU A 37 4.56 -2.77 11.84
N ALA A 38 3.54 -1.96 11.56
CA ALA A 38 2.99 -1.00 12.52
C ALA A 38 2.55 -1.68 13.83
N CYS A 39 1.88 -2.83 13.75
CA CYS A 39 1.50 -3.61 14.93
C CYS A 39 2.72 -4.13 15.71
N ARG A 40 3.74 -4.63 15.00
CA ARG A 40 4.97 -5.16 15.61
C ARG A 40 5.75 -4.04 16.32
N ASP A 41 5.81 -2.88 15.71
CA ASP A 41 6.56 -1.73 16.19
C ASP A 41 5.80 -0.94 17.27
N GLY A 42 4.53 -1.28 17.49
CA GLY A 42 3.69 -0.72 18.55
C GLY A 42 3.35 0.75 18.33
N THR A 43 3.21 1.18 17.08
CA THR A 43 2.78 2.54 16.74
C THR A 43 1.31 2.74 17.14
N ASP A 44 0.88 3.98 17.36
CA ASP A 44 -0.51 4.27 17.74
C ASP A 44 -1.51 3.69 16.72
N LEU A 45 -1.26 3.90 15.42
CA LEU A 45 -2.06 3.31 14.33
C LEU A 45 -1.96 1.77 14.30
N GLY A 46 -0.79 1.21 14.62
CA GLY A 46 -0.57 -0.22 14.70
C GLY A 46 -1.36 -0.89 15.83
N LEU A 47 -1.40 -0.26 17.01
CA LEU A 47 -2.19 -0.73 18.15
C LEU A 47 -3.70 -0.67 17.84
N GLU A 48 -4.15 0.40 17.19
CA GLU A 48 -5.54 0.51 16.75
C GLU A 48 -5.89 -0.55 15.69
N ALA A 49 -5.02 -0.75 14.69
CA ALA A 49 -5.18 -1.82 13.70
C ALA A 49 -5.25 -3.21 14.35
N GLN A 50 -4.40 -3.45 15.35
CA GLN A 50 -4.30 -4.73 16.06
C GLN A 50 -5.65 -5.12 16.70
N GLU A 51 -6.42 -4.16 17.21
CA GLU A 51 -7.74 -4.45 17.79
C GLU A 51 -8.72 -5.06 16.78
N PHE A 52 -8.68 -4.63 15.52
CA PHE A 52 -9.51 -5.20 14.45
C PHE A 52 -8.97 -6.57 14.01
N MET A 53 -7.64 -6.67 13.86
CA MET A 53 -6.98 -7.91 13.45
C MET A 53 -7.22 -9.05 14.44
N ASP A 54 -7.12 -8.79 15.74
CA ASP A 54 -7.33 -9.79 16.80
C ASP A 54 -8.78 -10.29 16.84
N LYS A 55 -9.74 -9.46 16.42
CA LYS A 55 -11.17 -9.82 16.29
C LYS A 55 -11.48 -10.53 14.97
N GLY A 56 -10.52 -10.63 14.05
CA GLY A 56 -10.75 -11.12 12.69
C GLY A 56 -11.62 -10.18 11.84
N GLU A 57 -11.71 -8.91 12.23
CA GLU A 57 -12.46 -7.87 11.53
C GLU A 57 -11.60 -7.24 10.43
N LEU A 58 -12.27 -6.59 9.47
CA LEU A 58 -11.56 -5.80 8.46
C LEU A 58 -11.08 -4.49 9.07
N VAL A 59 -9.80 -4.17 8.84
CA VAL A 59 -9.24 -2.87 9.22
C VAL A 59 -9.91 -1.77 8.39
N PRO A 60 -10.39 -0.67 9.00
CA PRO A 60 -11.05 0.42 8.28
C PRO A 60 -10.15 1.07 7.21
N ASP A 61 -10.75 1.45 6.07
CA ASP A 61 -10.04 2.08 4.95
C ASP A 61 -9.25 3.33 5.38
N LEU A 62 -9.83 4.17 6.25
CA LEU A 62 -9.19 5.37 6.77
C LEU A 62 -7.90 5.06 7.52
N LEU A 63 -7.90 4.01 8.35
CA LEU A 63 -6.73 3.63 9.13
C LEU A 63 -5.60 3.13 8.21
N ILE A 64 -5.95 2.39 7.15
CA ILE A 64 -4.99 1.97 6.12
C ILE A 64 -4.41 3.19 5.38
N LEU A 65 -5.24 4.17 5.05
CA LEU A 65 -4.80 5.41 4.39
C LEU A 65 -3.87 6.25 5.27
N ASP A 66 -4.16 6.35 6.57
CA ASP A 66 -3.31 7.06 7.53
C ASP A 66 -1.96 6.36 7.69
N LEU A 67 -1.95 5.03 7.75
CA LEU A 67 -0.72 4.24 7.74
C LEU A 67 0.12 4.45 6.48
N ILE A 68 -0.51 4.48 5.30
CA ILE A 68 0.19 4.80 4.04
C ILE A 68 0.73 6.23 4.08
N ARG A 69 -0.04 7.19 4.58
CA ARG A 69 0.39 8.60 4.70
C ARG A 69 1.63 8.72 5.57
N ASP A 70 1.61 8.11 6.76
CA ASP A 70 2.74 8.15 7.69
C ASP A 70 3.99 7.57 7.05
N HIS A 71 3.86 6.41 6.40
CA HIS A 71 4.97 5.78 5.67
C HIS A 71 5.55 6.70 4.60
N LEU A 72 4.69 7.18 3.68
CA LEU A 72 5.09 8.02 2.56
C LEU A 72 5.65 9.39 2.98
N SER A 73 5.26 9.91 4.15
CA SER A 73 5.80 11.16 4.68
C SER A 73 7.30 11.09 5.00
N THR A 74 7.81 9.87 5.22
CA THR A 74 9.22 9.61 5.52
C THR A 74 9.99 9.08 4.30
N THR A 75 9.30 8.71 3.23
CA THR A 75 9.89 8.19 1.99
C THR A 75 10.40 9.33 1.09
N ASP A 76 11.69 9.30 0.73
CA ASP A 76 12.32 10.26 -0.19
C ASP A 76 11.52 10.40 -1.49
N SER A 77 11.21 11.64 -1.90
CA SER A 77 10.33 12.00 -3.03
C SER A 77 10.71 11.33 -4.36
N GLU A 78 11.98 11.04 -4.57
CA GLU A 78 12.50 10.41 -5.79
C GLU A 78 12.35 8.88 -5.80
N THR A 79 12.06 8.29 -4.63
CA THR A 79 11.85 6.83 -4.48
C THR A 79 10.68 6.38 -5.34
N SER A 80 10.90 5.38 -6.19
CA SER A 80 9.81 4.72 -6.91
C SER A 80 9.01 3.83 -5.96
N ILE A 81 7.69 3.86 -6.07
CA ILE A 81 6.78 3.10 -5.20
C ILE A 81 5.96 2.15 -6.06
N VAL A 82 5.83 0.91 -5.60
CA VAL A 82 4.95 -0.10 -6.19
C VAL A 82 3.97 -0.58 -5.13
N PHE A 83 2.69 -0.27 -5.29
CA PHE A 83 1.62 -0.80 -4.45
C PHE A 83 1.18 -2.18 -4.93
N ASP A 84 1.18 -3.19 -4.05
CA ASP A 84 0.58 -4.51 -4.31
C ASP A 84 -0.67 -4.72 -3.46
N GLY A 85 -1.82 -4.84 -4.14
CA GLY A 85 -3.07 -5.22 -3.50
C GLY A 85 -3.81 -4.09 -2.79
N PHE A 86 -3.47 -2.83 -3.09
CA PHE A 86 -4.18 -1.62 -2.70
C PHE A 86 -4.12 -0.60 -3.84
N PRO A 87 -5.20 0.16 -4.13
CA PRO A 87 -6.53 0.11 -3.51
C PRO A 87 -7.36 -1.11 -3.97
N ARG A 88 -8.38 -1.46 -3.17
CA ARG A 88 -9.38 -2.52 -3.43
C ARG A 88 -10.81 -2.00 -3.54
N THR A 89 -11.06 -0.78 -3.11
CA THR A 89 -12.36 -0.10 -3.21
C THR A 89 -12.18 1.26 -3.88
N ILE A 90 -13.28 1.84 -4.38
CA ILE A 90 -13.25 3.21 -4.95
C ILE A 90 -12.87 4.22 -3.88
N ALA A 91 -13.41 4.08 -2.66
CA ALA A 91 -13.09 4.97 -1.53
C ALA A 91 -11.59 4.95 -1.18
N GLN A 92 -10.95 3.78 -1.24
CA GLN A 92 -9.50 3.66 -1.06
C GLN A 92 -8.72 4.33 -2.19
N ALA A 93 -9.19 4.24 -3.44
CA ALA A 93 -8.54 4.90 -4.57
C ALA A 93 -8.62 6.42 -4.45
N GLU A 94 -9.80 6.97 -4.16
CA GLU A 94 -10.00 8.41 -3.93
C GLU A 94 -9.18 8.91 -2.74
N GLY A 95 -9.11 8.13 -1.66
CA GLY A 95 -8.28 8.44 -0.50
C GLY A 95 -6.78 8.42 -0.81
N LEU A 96 -6.33 7.44 -1.61
CA LEU A 96 -4.92 7.34 -2.01
C LEU A 96 -4.50 8.53 -2.88
N ASP A 97 -5.36 9.01 -3.78
CA ASP A 97 -5.08 10.21 -4.57
C ASP A 97 -4.83 11.42 -3.66
N GLY A 98 -5.63 11.58 -2.60
CA GLY A 98 -5.42 12.62 -1.59
C GLY A 98 -4.07 12.48 -0.87
N VAL A 99 -3.77 11.27 -0.38
CA VAL A 99 -2.50 10.99 0.32
C VAL A 99 -1.28 11.25 -0.58
N LEU A 100 -1.33 10.82 -1.85
CA LEU A 100 -0.23 11.05 -2.80
C LEU A 100 -0.05 12.53 -3.10
N LEU A 101 -1.15 13.28 -3.24
CA LEU A 101 -1.10 14.73 -3.47
C LEU A 101 -0.42 15.47 -2.31
N ASP A 102 -0.70 15.07 -1.06
CA ASP A 102 -0.09 15.67 0.14
C ASP A 102 1.44 15.55 0.15
N VAL A 103 1.98 14.48 -0.45
CA VAL A 103 3.43 14.24 -0.60
C VAL A 103 3.97 14.60 -2.00
N ALA A 104 3.23 15.42 -2.76
CA ALA A 104 3.59 15.87 -4.11
C ALA A 104 3.88 14.73 -5.11
N ARG A 105 3.18 13.60 -4.96
CA ARG A 105 3.23 12.43 -5.84
C ARG A 105 1.90 12.26 -6.56
N GLY A 106 1.90 11.40 -7.58
CA GLY A 106 0.69 10.97 -8.27
C GLY A 106 0.90 9.59 -8.88
N VAL A 107 -0.21 8.88 -9.11
CA VAL A 107 -0.19 7.57 -9.77
C VAL A 107 0.35 7.74 -11.19
N SER A 108 1.40 7.00 -11.50
CA SER A 108 2.02 6.99 -12.83
C SER A 108 1.37 5.94 -13.72
N GLU A 109 1.15 4.73 -13.17
CA GLU A 109 0.55 3.61 -13.91
C GLU A 109 -0.28 2.70 -13.00
N VAL A 110 -1.30 2.08 -13.60
CA VAL A 110 -2.10 1.03 -12.96
C VAL A 110 -2.06 -0.21 -13.85
N VAL A 111 -1.42 -1.26 -13.34
CA VAL A 111 -1.24 -2.53 -14.06
C VAL A 111 -2.22 -3.55 -13.52
N VAL A 112 -3.09 -4.04 -14.40
CA VAL A 112 -4.07 -5.07 -14.07
C VAL A 112 -3.55 -6.44 -14.50
N PHE A 113 -3.43 -7.34 -13.53
CA PHE A 113 -3.12 -8.75 -13.73
C PHE A 113 -4.41 -9.51 -13.93
N GLU A 114 -4.53 -10.15 -15.09
CA GLU A 114 -5.62 -11.07 -15.40
C GLU A 114 -5.19 -12.51 -15.09
N ALA A 115 -6.10 -13.27 -14.49
CA ALA A 115 -5.94 -14.71 -14.30
C ALA A 115 -7.23 -15.43 -14.74
N PRO A 116 -7.14 -16.65 -15.32
CA PRO A 116 -8.29 -17.42 -15.78
C PRO A 116 -9.30 -17.80 -14.68
#